data_AF-A0A7J6HW37-F1
#
_entry.id   AF-A0A7J6HW37-F1
#
_cell.length_a   1.000
_cell.length_b   1.000
_cell.length_c   1.000
_cell.angle_alpha   90.00
_cell.angle_beta   90.00
_cell.angle_gamma   90.00
#
_symmetry.space_group_name_H-M   'P 1'
#
loop_
_entity.id
_entity.type
_entity.pdbx_description
1 polymer ?
#
loop_
_entity_poly.entity_id
_entity_poly.type
_entity_poly.pdbx_seq_one_letter_code
_entity_poly.pdbx_strand_id
1 'polypeptide(L)'
;MALEQIAEVVQNEKLLDAIEDEFNGVIVEVNEPMDPKLFHSKLKTSVSHWRQQGKKGVWIKLPIKLVSLVEPAVNEGFWYHHAEPTYIMLVYWIPKSGNTIPANATHRVSIGAFVMNQKREVLVVKEKIGKTLKGMWKFPTGTADEGEDVCDAAVREVKEETGIDTEFVEILSFKQSHKALFGKSEIFFVCILRPKSFDIQIQELEIEAAMWMPLEEYITQKYVQSNEFMKDITEKYKEKVDLDEVHTEFSIIKKKFTQNFLLSLRALVSSLK
;
A
#
# COMPACT_ATOMS: atom_id res chain seq x y z
N MET A 1 50.01 -15.24 6.77
CA MET A 1 49.65 -14.78 5.42
C MET A 1 49.05 -15.87 4.53
N ALA A 2 49.79 -16.83 3.97
CA ALA A 2 49.19 -17.82 3.05
C ALA A 2 48.16 -18.77 3.70
N LEU A 3 48.40 -19.21 4.94
CA LEU A 3 47.44 -20.04 5.70
C LEU A 3 46.19 -19.28 6.15
N GLU A 4 46.32 -17.99 6.44
CA GLU A 4 45.18 -17.12 6.78
C GLU A 4 44.32 -16.85 5.54
N GLN A 5 44.94 -16.58 4.38
CA GLN A 5 44.21 -16.44 3.11
C GLN A 5 43.49 -17.73 2.70
N ILE A 6 44.10 -18.91 2.89
CA ILE A 6 43.44 -20.19 2.60
C ILE A 6 42.28 -20.44 3.59
N ALA A 7 42.45 -20.11 4.87
CA ALA A 7 41.39 -20.25 5.86
C ALA A 7 40.20 -19.31 5.59
N GLU A 8 40.47 -18.09 5.15
CA GLU A 8 39.47 -17.09 4.77
C GLU A 8 38.71 -17.49 3.49
N VAL A 9 39.40 -18.03 2.48
CA VAL A 9 38.79 -18.58 1.26
C VAL A 9 37.93 -19.81 1.55
N VAL A 10 38.40 -20.74 2.39
CA VAL A 10 37.65 -21.95 2.78
C VAL A 10 36.47 -21.62 3.70
N GLN A 11 36.55 -20.56 4.50
CA GLN A 11 35.40 -20.04 5.23
C GLN A 11 34.36 -19.47 4.26
N ASN A 12 34.77 -18.67 3.27
CA ASN A 12 33.85 -18.08 2.29
C ASN A 12 33.07 -19.13 1.47
N GLU A 13 33.70 -20.24 1.07
CA GLU A 13 32.97 -21.31 0.35
C GLU A 13 31.85 -21.98 1.17
N LYS A 14 31.93 -21.91 2.50
CA LYS A 14 30.98 -22.53 3.43
C LYS A 14 29.86 -21.60 3.88
N LEU A 15 30.00 -20.30 3.63
CA LEU A 15 28.99 -19.31 3.98
C LEU A 15 28.04 -19.06 2.81
N LEU A 16 26.90 -18.46 3.11
CA LEU A 16 26.02 -17.86 2.12
C LEU A 16 26.50 -16.44 1.86
N ASP A 17 26.54 -16.07 0.58
CA ASP A 17 26.79 -14.68 0.18
C ASP A 17 25.66 -13.79 0.71
N ALA A 18 26.05 -12.67 1.30
CA ALA A 18 25.11 -11.73 1.88
C ALA A 18 25.58 -10.28 1.76
N ILE A 19 24.61 -9.37 1.69
CA ILE A 19 24.81 -7.92 1.65
C ILE A 19 24.37 -7.36 3.01
N GLU A 20 25.15 -6.44 3.58
CA GLU A 20 24.77 -5.79 4.83
C GLU A 20 23.68 -4.75 4.60
N ASP A 21 22.70 -4.68 5.51
CA ASP A 21 21.68 -3.61 5.52
C ASP A 21 22.09 -2.45 6.45
N GLU A 22 21.34 -1.34 6.38
CA GLU A 22 21.61 -0.12 7.16
C GLU A 22 21.40 -0.28 8.68
N PHE A 23 20.84 -1.41 9.13
CA PHE A 23 20.44 -1.67 10.51
C PHE A 23 21.27 -2.78 11.17
N ASN A 24 22.46 -3.08 10.62
CA ASN A 24 23.36 -4.15 11.06
C ASN A 24 22.72 -5.54 10.94
N GLY A 25 21.85 -5.72 9.95
CA GLY A 25 21.39 -7.00 9.45
C GLY A 25 22.13 -7.41 8.17
N VAL A 26 21.69 -8.54 7.60
CA VAL A 26 22.25 -9.12 6.37
C VAL A 26 21.13 -9.65 5.48
N ILE A 27 21.30 -9.56 4.16
CA ILE A 27 20.36 -10.00 3.14
C ILE A 27 21.04 -11.05 2.27
N VAL A 28 20.49 -12.25 2.24
CA VAL A 28 20.90 -13.36 1.37
C VAL A 28 19.97 -13.42 0.18
N GLU A 29 20.53 -13.29 -1.02
CA GLU A 29 19.81 -13.54 -2.27
C GLU A 29 20.23 -14.88 -2.87
N VAL A 30 19.32 -15.86 -2.86
CA VAL A 30 19.62 -17.19 -3.41
C VAL A 30 19.22 -17.21 -4.88
N ASN A 31 20.20 -17.08 -5.77
CA ASN A 31 19.96 -17.00 -7.21
C ASN A 31 20.19 -18.33 -7.94
N GLU A 32 20.98 -19.23 -7.36
CA GLU A 32 21.34 -20.51 -7.97
C GLU A 32 20.66 -21.71 -7.30
N PRO A 33 20.28 -22.75 -8.06
CA PRO A 33 19.78 -24.00 -7.49
C PRO A 33 20.78 -24.61 -6.49
N MET A 34 20.26 -25.04 -5.34
CA MET A 34 21.07 -25.65 -4.28
C MET A 34 20.36 -26.88 -3.72
N ASP A 35 21.13 -27.91 -3.36
CA ASP A 35 20.60 -29.04 -2.61
C ASP A 35 20.09 -28.57 -1.23
N PRO A 36 18.87 -28.95 -0.79
CA PRO A 36 18.30 -28.51 0.48
C PRO A 36 19.16 -28.83 1.72
N LYS A 37 19.88 -29.96 1.74
CA LYS A 37 20.75 -30.32 2.89
C LYS A 37 22.01 -29.47 2.89
N LEU A 38 22.59 -29.23 1.71
CA LEU A 38 23.72 -28.32 1.57
C LEU A 38 23.33 -26.91 2.01
N PHE A 39 22.18 -26.41 1.55
CA PHE A 39 21.66 -25.09 1.94
C PHE A 39 21.46 -25.00 3.46
N HIS A 40 20.82 -26.00 4.08
CA HIS A 40 20.66 -26.04 5.53
C HIS A 40 22.01 -25.93 6.25
N SER A 41 23.01 -26.72 5.83
CA SER A 41 24.34 -26.70 6.43
C SER A 41 25.00 -25.32 6.28
N LYS A 42 24.96 -24.73 5.09
CA LYS A 42 25.50 -23.39 4.83
C LYS A 42 24.78 -22.32 5.66
N LEU A 43 23.46 -22.38 5.73
CA LEU A 43 22.65 -21.43 6.48
C LEU A 43 23.00 -21.46 7.96
N LYS A 44 23.10 -22.66 8.55
CA LYS A 44 23.47 -22.84 9.96
C LYS A 44 24.85 -22.29 10.29
N THR A 45 25.84 -22.55 9.43
CA THR A 45 27.19 -21.99 9.58
C THR A 45 27.17 -20.46 9.44
N SER A 46 26.41 -19.93 8.47
CA SER A 46 26.30 -18.49 8.22
C SER A 46 25.65 -17.74 9.37
N VAL A 47 24.52 -18.24 9.90
CA VAL A 47 23.85 -17.65 11.08
C VAL A 47 24.78 -17.65 12.30
N SER A 48 25.58 -18.71 12.48
CA SER A 48 26.56 -18.77 13.57
C SER A 48 27.69 -17.73 13.40
N HIS A 49 28.14 -17.51 12.16
CA HIS A 49 29.14 -16.50 11.83
C HIS A 49 28.60 -15.08 12.04
N TRP A 50 27.42 -14.75 11.50
CA TRP A 50 26.77 -13.45 11.68
C TRP A 50 26.45 -13.15 13.15
N ARG A 51 26.14 -14.17 13.95
CA ARG A 51 25.98 -14.03 15.40
C ARG A 51 27.27 -13.58 16.09
N GLN A 52 28.43 -14.09 15.69
CA GLN A 52 29.72 -13.68 16.24
C GLN A 52 30.11 -12.25 15.83
N GLN A 53 29.66 -11.82 14.65
CA GLN A 53 29.82 -10.43 14.17
C GLN A 53 28.82 -9.46 14.80
N GLY A 54 27.89 -9.94 15.64
CA GLY A 54 26.87 -9.09 16.27
C GLY A 54 25.80 -8.60 15.30
N LYS A 55 25.60 -9.27 14.16
CA LYS A 55 24.50 -8.99 13.23
C LYS A 55 23.15 -9.28 13.87
N LYS A 56 22.11 -8.60 13.38
CA LYS A 56 20.76 -8.62 13.94
C LYS A 56 19.78 -9.42 13.07
N GLY A 57 19.12 -8.75 12.13
CA GLY A 57 18.18 -9.37 11.21
C GLY A 57 18.91 -10.11 10.10
N VAL A 58 18.46 -11.32 9.78
CA VAL A 58 18.90 -12.09 8.62
C VAL A 58 17.71 -12.25 7.70
N TRP A 59 17.82 -11.74 6.48
CA TRP A 59 16.81 -11.82 5.45
C TRP A 59 17.22 -12.84 4.39
N ILE A 60 16.29 -13.65 3.92
CA ILE A 60 16.53 -14.56 2.81
C ILE A 60 15.45 -14.34 1.76
N LYS A 61 15.87 -13.88 0.58
CA LYS A 61 15.04 -13.81 -0.61
C LYS A 61 15.18 -15.12 -1.38
N LEU A 62 14.10 -15.89 -1.43
CA LEU A 62 14.03 -17.16 -2.15
C LEU A 62 13.10 -17.04 -3.36
N PRO A 63 13.62 -17.14 -4.60
CA PRO A 63 12.80 -17.25 -5.79
C PRO A 63 11.86 -18.46 -5.72
N ILE A 64 10.67 -18.36 -6.32
CA ILE A 64 9.64 -19.41 -6.31
C ILE A 64 10.14 -20.76 -6.86
N LYS A 65 11.10 -20.72 -7.80
CA LYS A 65 11.74 -21.91 -8.37
C LYS A 65 12.60 -22.69 -7.36
N LEU A 66 12.99 -22.05 -6.26
CA LEU A 66 13.82 -22.61 -5.19
C LEU A 66 13.01 -22.90 -3.93
N VAL A 67 11.70 -23.15 -4.07
CA VAL A 67 10.78 -23.42 -2.95
C VAL A 67 11.22 -24.57 -2.04
N SER A 68 11.99 -25.53 -2.56
CA SER A 68 12.59 -26.62 -1.78
C SER A 68 13.54 -26.16 -0.67
N LEU A 69 14.00 -24.91 -0.70
CA LEU A 69 14.87 -24.30 0.31
C LEU A 69 14.10 -23.65 1.46
N VAL A 70 12.78 -23.50 1.33
CA VAL A 70 11.94 -22.86 2.35
C VAL A 70 11.90 -23.68 3.64
N GLU A 71 11.62 -24.99 3.55
CA GLU A 71 11.56 -25.88 4.72
C GLU A 71 12.90 -25.90 5.51
N PRO A 72 14.07 -26.08 4.86
CA PRO A 72 15.36 -25.90 5.52
C PRO A 72 15.53 -24.59 6.29
N ALA A 73 15.10 -23.46 5.73
CA ALA A 73 15.20 -22.16 6.39
C ALA A 73 14.29 -22.06 7.61
N VAL A 74 13.04 -22.52 7.49
CA VAL A 74 12.08 -22.53 8.61
C VAL A 74 12.56 -23.43 9.75
N ASN A 75 13.19 -24.56 9.44
CA ASN A 75 13.78 -25.46 10.44
C ASN A 75 14.93 -24.81 11.24
N GLU A 76 15.62 -23.80 10.67
CA GLU A 76 16.63 -22.98 11.35
C GLU A 76 16.03 -21.77 12.10
N GLY A 77 14.70 -21.68 12.16
CA GLY A 77 13.96 -20.68 12.93
C GLY A 77 13.54 -19.44 12.15
N PHE A 78 13.74 -19.42 10.82
CA PHE A 78 13.22 -18.34 9.98
C PHE A 78 11.70 -18.38 9.90
N TRP A 79 11.06 -17.22 9.80
CA TRP A 79 9.63 -17.09 9.54
C TRP A 79 9.38 -16.24 8.29
N TYR A 80 8.16 -16.33 7.75
CA TYR A 80 7.76 -15.55 6.59
C TYR A 80 7.57 -14.08 6.96
N HIS A 81 8.18 -13.19 6.19
CA HIS A 81 7.89 -11.77 6.28
C HIS A 81 6.86 -11.36 5.22
N HIS A 82 7.19 -11.53 3.93
CA HIS A 82 6.29 -11.22 2.83
C HIS A 82 6.57 -12.14 1.64
N ALA A 83 5.70 -12.13 0.64
CA ALA A 83 5.89 -12.85 -0.60
C ALA A 83 5.34 -12.02 -1.76
N GLU A 84 6.03 -12.11 -2.88
CA GLU A 84 5.61 -11.60 -4.18
C GLU A 84 5.32 -12.78 -5.11
N PRO A 85 4.72 -12.57 -6.30
CA PRO A 85 4.41 -13.66 -7.22
C PRO A 85 5.61 -14.56 -7.57
N THR A 86 6.83 -14.02 -7.49
CA THR A 86 8.05 -14.72 -7.92
C THR A 86 9.02 -15.06 -6.78
N TYR A 87 8.79 -14.63 -5.54
CA TYR A 87 9.69 -14.93 -4.43
C TYR A 87 9.00 -14.86 -3.06
N ILE A 88 9.61 -15.52 -2.07
CA ILE A 88 9.27 -15.35 -0.65
C ILE A 88 10.45 -14.72 0.09
N MET A 89 10.14 -13.77 0.97
CA MET A 89 11.09 -13.20 1.91
C MET A 89 10.92 -13.85 3.27
N LEU A 90 11.95 -14.56 3.72
CA LEU A 90 12.04 -15.06 5.08
C LEU A 90 12.93 -14.14 5.92
N VAL A 91 12.70 -14.14 7.23
CA VAL A 91 13.52 -13.38 8.15
C VAL A 91 13.75 -14.15 9.45
N TYR A 92 14.92 -13.91 10.06
CA TYR A 92 15.30 -14.42 11.37
C TYR A 92 15.96 -13.31 12.20
N TRP A 93 15.67 -13.28 13.50
CA TRP A 93 16.29 -12.34 14.44
C TRP A 93 17.30 -13.08 15.30
N ILE A 94 18.59 -12.76 15.13
CA ILE A 94 19.68 -13.41 15.87
C ILE A 94 19.68 -13.06 17.38
N PRO A 95 19.50 -11.79 17.79
CA PRO A 95 19.60 -11.41 19.21
C PRO A 95 18.49 -12.03 20.07
N LYS A 96 18.80 -12.29 21.34
CA LYS A 96 17.80 -12.66 22.35
C LYS A 96 17.02 -11.46 22.90
N SER A 97 17.47 -10.24 22.62
CA SER A 97 16.79 -9.00 22.97
C SER A 97 15.54 -8.79 22.12
N GLY A 98 14.75 -7.77 22.43
CA GLY A 98 13.55 -7.41 21.66
C GLY A 98 13.81 -7.35 20.14
N ASN A 99 12.88 -7.92 19.39
CA ASN A 99 12.90 -7.94 17.93
C ASN A 99 12.40 -6.58 17.39
N THR A 100 13.20 -5.95 16.53
CA THR A 100 12.88 -4.66 15.90
C THR A 100 12.58 -4.76 14.41
N ILE A 101 12.48 -5.98 13.86
CA ILE A 101 12.04 -6.19 12.48
C ILE A 101 10.60 -5.68 12.37
N PRO A 102 10.32 -4.72 11.47
CA PRO A 102 8.96 -4.25 11.24
C PRO A 102 8.10 -5.39 10.70
N ALA A 103 6.80 -5.37 11.01
CA ALA A 103 5.87 -6.26 10.35
C ALA A 103 5.76 -5.90 8.86
N ASN A 104 5.38 -6.88 8.03
CA ASN A 104 5.08 -6.65 6.62
C ASN A 104 3.87 -5.72 6.43
N ALA A 105 3.63 -5.31 5.17
CA ALA A 105 2.53 -4.42 4.80
C ALA A 105 1.22 -4.78 5.54
N THR A 106 0.76 -3.84 6.37
CA THR A 106 -0.36 -4.05 7.29
C THR A 106 -1.68 -3.47 6.77
N HIS A 107 -1.59 -2.55 5.81
CA HIS A 107 -2.71 -1.80 5.28
C HIS A 107 -2.80 -1.98 3.77
N ARG A 108 -4.03 -2.15 3.27
CA ARG A 108 -4.37 -1.83 1.88
C ARG A 108 -4.69 -0.35 1.79
N VAL A 109 -4.29 0.29 0.70
CA VAL A 109 -4.63 1.67 0.40
C VAL A 109 -5.68 1.69 -0.69
N SER A 110 -6.83 2.28 -0.38
CA SER A 110 -7.95 2.41 -1.29
C SER A 110 -8.32 3.87 -1.46
N ILE A 111 -8.89 4.21 -2.61
CA ILE A 111 -9.29 5.57 -2.94
C ILE A 111 -10.78 5.63 -3.29
N GLY A 112 -11.35 6.82 -3.12
CA GLY A 112 -12.65 7.23 -3.61
C GLY A 112 -12.52 8.59 -4.28
N ALA A 113 -13.10 8.74 -5.46
CA ALA A 113 -12.91 9.90 -6.31
C ALA A 113 -14.20 10.72 -6.42
N PHE A 114 -14.29 11.81 -5.65
CA PHE A 114 -15.40 12.75 -5.74
C PHE A 114 -15.16 13.73 -6.90
N VAL A 115 -15.85 13.50 -8.02
CA VAL A 115 -15.74 14.31 -9.24
C VAL A 115 -17.04 15.07 -9.46
N MET A 116 -16.98 16.39 -9.58
CA MET A 116 -18.16 17.21 -9.83
C MET A 116 -17.96 18.11 -11.03
N ASN A 117 -18.99 18.23 -11.87
CA ASN A 117 -19.00 19.14 -13.00
C ASN A 117 -19.55 20.53 -12.61
N GLN A 118 -19.51 21.48 -13.54
CA GLN A 118 -19.97 22.85 -13.32
C GLN A 118 -21.50 22.97 -13.08
N LYS A 119 -22.27 21.91 -13.36
CA LYS A 119 -23.73 21.86 -13.12
C LYS A 119 -24.08 21.36 -11.72
N ARG A 120 -23.10 21.20 -10.83
CA ARG A 120 -23.25 20.58 -9.50
C ARG A 120 -23.76 19.14 -9.58
N GLU A 121 -23.33 18.40 -10.62
CA GLU A 121 -23.58 16.97 -10.75
C GLU A 121 -22.30 16.20 -10.43
N VAL A 122 -22.43 15.13 -9.66
CA VAL A 122 -21.35 14.24 -9.21
C VAL A 122 -21.28 13.02 -10.12
N LEU A 123 -20.07 12.64 -10.53
CA LEU A 123 -19.86 11.41 -11.26
C LEU A 123 -20.07 10.22 -10.32
N VAL A 124 -21.01 9.36 -10.67
CA VAL A 124 -21.34 8.17 -9.90
C VAL A 124 -21.37 6.94 -10.79
N VAL A 125 -21.00 5.81 -10.20
CA VAL A 125 -20.98 4.49 -10.80
C VAL A 125 -21.84 3.53 -9.98
N LYS A 126 -22.25 2.45 -10.64
CA LYS A 126 -22.96 1.32 -10.05
C LYS A 126 -22.20 0.05 -10.42
N GLU A 127 -21.68 -0.66 -9.43
CA GLU A 127 -20.92 -1.90 -9.65
C GLU A 127 -21.83 -3.05 -10.08
N LYS A 128 -21.37 -3.80 -11.09
CA LYS A 128 -21.94 -5.06 -11.56
C LYS A 128 -21.60 -6.22 -10.62
N ILE A 129 -20.40 -6.18 -10.05
CA ILE A 129 -19.82 -7.23 -9.20
C ILE A 129 -19.61 -6.67 -7.80
N GLY A 130 -20.15 -7.35 -6.78
CA GLY A 130 -20.04 -6.94 -5.39
C GLY A 130 -21.25 -7.43 -4.59
N LYS A 131 -21.06 -7.72 -3.30
CA LYS A 131 -22.16 -8.14 -2.41
C LYS A 131 -22.67 -7.00 -1.51
N THR A 132 -21.78 -6.07 -1.16
CA THR A 132 -22.05 -5.09 -0.09
C THR A 132 -22.75 -3.84 -0.58
N LEU A 133 -22.42 -3.35 -1.80
CA LEU A 133 -23.00 -2.13 -2.37
C LEU A 133 -23.71 -2.37 -3.72
N LYS A 134 -24.04 -3.62 -4.01
CA LYS A 134 -24.68 -4.00 -5.27
C LYS A 134 -25.97 -3.20 -5.46
N GLY A 135 -26.10 -2.55 -6.60
CA GLY A 135 -27.29 -1.80 -6.93
C GLY A 135 -27.27 -0.32 -6.52
N MET A 136 -26.25 0.13 -5.77
CA MET A 136 -26.19 1.51 -5.25
C MET A 136 -25.27 2.39 -6.07
N TRP A 137 -25.63 3.68 -6.20
CA TRP A 137 -24.78 4.68 -6.84
C TRP A 137 -23.75 5.21 -5.84
N LYS A 138 -22.48 5.06 -6.16
CA LYS A 138 -21.35 5.59 -5.40
C LYS A 138 -20.42 6.37 -6.32
N PHE A 139 -19.55 7.21 -5.77
CA PHE A 139 -18.45 7.76 -6.56
C PHE A 139 -17.46 6.64 -6.94
N PRO A 140 -16.66 6.82 -8.01
CA PRO A 140 -15.64 5.85 -8.41
C PRO A 140 -14.68 5.50 -7.27
N THR A 141 -14.31 4.22 -7.14
CA THR A 141 -13.43 3.76 -6.05
C THR A 141 -12.55 2.63 -6.51
N GLY A 142 -11.30 2.61 -6.05
CA GLY A 142 -10.44 1.45 -6.28
C GLY A 142 -9.26 1.40 -5.34
N THR A 143 -8.21 0.69 -5.74
CA THR A 143 -7.05 0.40 -4.88
C THR A 143 -5.80 0.97 -5.52
N ALA A 144 -4.95 1.58 -4.70
CA ALA A 144 -3.64 2.01 -5.18
C ALA A 144 -2.76 0.78 -5.43
N ASP A 145 -2.13 0.74 -6.59
CA ASP A 145 -1.16 -0.29 -6.95
C ASP A 145 0.14 -0.13 -6.16
N GLU A 146 0.99 -1.16 -6.18
CA GLU A 146 2.29 -1.10 -5.53
C GLU A 146 3.15 0.02 -6.15
N GLY A 147 3.63 0.93 -5.31
CA GLY A 147 4.43 2.08 -5.75
C GLY A 147 3.62 3.21 -6.39
N GLU A 148 2.29 3.13 -6.41
CA GLU A 148 1.41 4.16 -6.96
C GLU A 148 1.06 5.23 -5.92
N ASP A 149 1.13 6.50 -6.33
CA ASP A 149 0.69 7.61 -5.50
C ASP A 149 -0.85 7.66 -5.42
N VAL A 150 -1.39 8.03 -4.25
CA VAL A 150 -2.85 8.12 -4.02
C VAL A 150 -3.56 9.03 -5.03
N CYS A 151 -2.92 10.12 -5.45
CA CYS A 151 -3.48 11.03 -6.45
C CYS A 151 -3.55 10.40 -7.85
N ASP A 152 -2.56 9.58 -8.20
CA ASP A 152 -2.48 8.92 -9.50
C ASP A 152 -3.49 7.76 -9.56
N ALA A 153 -3.59 6.98 -8.48
CA ALA A 153 -4.62 5.97 -8.31
C ALA A 153 -6.03 6.58 -8.49
N ALA A 154 -6.30 7.73 -7.84
CA ALA A 154 -7.61 8.37 -7.96
C ALA A 154 -7.94 8.81 -9.41
N VAL A 155 -6.96 9.31 -10.16
CA VAL A 155 -7.14 9.70 -11.57
C VAL A 155 -7.31 8.46 -12.46
N ARG A 156 -6.49 7.42 -12.25
CA ARG A 156 -6.54 6.15 -12.99
C ARG A 156 -7.90 5.47 -12.82
N GLU A 157 -8.35 5.30 -11.58
CA GLU A 157 -9.62 4.60 -11.28
C GLU A 157 -10.83 5.29 -11.91
N VAL A 158 -10.90 6.63 -11.90
CA VAL A 158 -11.96 7.35 -12.62
C VAL A 158 -11.88 7.07 -14.12
N LYS A 159 -10.68 7.09 -14.70
CA LYS A 159 -10.48 6.84 -16.13
C LYS A 159 -10.85 5.41 -16.50
N GLU A 160 -10.47 4.44 -15.69
CA GLU A 160 -10.74 3.02 -15.92
C GLU A 160 -12.23 2.70 -15.79
N GLU A 161 -12.91 3.18 -14.74
CA GLU A 161 -14.33 2.87 -14.53
C GLU A 161 -15.26 3.62 -15.49
N THR A 162 -14.93 4.86 -15.86
CA THR A 162 -15.88 5.79 -16.50
C THR A 162 -15.40 6.44 -17.80
N GLY A 163 -14.13 6.27 -18.17
CA GLY A 163 -13.52 6.94 -19.33
C GLY A 163 -13.26 8.43 -19.16
N ILE A 164 -13.67 9.04 -18.05
CA ILE A 164 -13.53 10.48 -17.78
C ILE A 164 -12.08 10.83 -17.45
N ASP A 165 -11.56 11.82 -18.16
CA ASP A 165 -10.26 12.42 -17.86
C ASP A 165 -10.44 13.41 -16.71
N THR A 166 -9.56 13.36 -15.73
CA THR A 166 -9.62 14.22 -14.55
C THR A 166 -8.25 14.79 -14.20
N GLU A 167 -8.26 15.77 -13.31
CA GLU A 167 -7.08 16.16 -12.56
C GLU A 167 -7.34 16.13 -11.06
N PHE A 168 -6.35 15.63 -10.33
CA PHE A 168 -6.36 15.64 -8.88
C PHE A 168 -6.35 17.08 -8.35
N VAL A 169 -7.20 17.34 -7.35
CA VAL A 169 -7.28 18.64 -6.66
C VAL A 169 -6.70 18.50 -5.26
N GLU A 170 -7.33 17.69 -4.40
CA GLU A 170 -6.91 17.48 -3.02
C GLU A 170 -7.46 16.18 -2.42
N ILE A 171 -6.91 15.78 -1.27
CA ILE A 171 -7.53 14.76 -0.40
C ILE A 171 -8.51 15.49 0.52
N LEU A 172 -9.79 15.13 0.44
CA LEU A 172 -10.85 15.70 1.28
C LEU A 172 -10.87 15.09 2.68
N SER A 173 -10.72 13.77 2.76
CA SER A 173 -10.80 13.02 4.02
C SER A 173 -10.15 11.65 3.86
N PHE A 174 -9.90 10.98 4.97
CA PHE A 174 -9.55 9.56 4.97
C PHE A 174 -10.15 8.88 6.20
N LYS A 175 -10.33 7.57 6.10
CA LYS A 175 -10.66 6.72 7.26
C LYS A 175 -9.78 5.49 7.28
N GLN A 176 -9.62 4.95 8.48
CA GLN A 176 -9.02 3.65 8.69
C GLN A 176 -10.11 2.66 9.09
N SER A 177 -10.07 1.45 8.53
CA SER A 177 -10.89 0.33 8.95
C SER A 177 -10.00 -0.87 9.29
N HIS A 178 -10.45 -1.71 10.22
CA HIS A 178 -9.70 -2.87 10.69
C HIS A 178 -10.42 -4.17 10.36
N LYS A 179 -9.67 -5.28 10.33
CA LYS A 179 -10.18 -6.64 10.07
C LYS A 179 -10.88 -6.75 8.70
N ALA A 180 -10.27 -6.15 7.68
CA ALA A 180 -10.62 -6.33 6.28
C ALA A 180 -10.13 -7.71 5.78
N LEU A 181 -9.79 -7.82 4.50
CA LEU A 181 -9.31 -9.07 3.90
C LEU A 181 -8.07 -9.60 4.66
N PHE A 182 -8.12 -10.89 5.01
CA PHE A 182 -7.05 -11.62 5.71
C PHE A 182 -6.60 -10.98 7.03
N GLY A 183 -7.50 -10.27 7.73
CA GLY A 183 -7.21 -9.63 9.01
C GLY A 183 -6.35 -8.36 8.91
N LYS A 184 -6.07 -7.87 7.69
CA LYS A 184 -5.37 -6.60 7.44
C LYS A 184 -6.30 -5.41 7.68
N SER A 185 -5.70 -4.23 7.78
CA SER A 185 -6.45 -2.96 7.85
C SER A 185 -6.54 -2.31 6.47
N GLU A 186 -7.40 -1.32 6.33
CA GLU A 186 -7.53 -0.53 5.11
C GLU A 186 -7.48 0.95 5.48
N ILE A 187 -6.75 1.74 4.68
CA ILE A 187 -6.82 3.19 4.69
C ILE A 187 -7.54 3.61 3.41
N PHE A 188 -8.68 4.27 3.57
CA PHE A 188 -9.51 4.72 2.48
C PHE A 188 -9.45 6.24 2.37
N PHE A 189 -8.86 6.75 1.29
CA PHE A 189 -8.77 8.17 0.99
C PHE A 189 -9.92 8.62 0.11
N VAL A 190 -10.49 9.79 0.38
CA VAL A 190 -11.45 10.45 -0.50
C VAL A 190 -10.78 11.64 -1.13
N CYS A 191 -10.65 11.62 -2.44
CA CYS A 191 -10.00 12.63 -3.26
C CYS A 191 -11.04 13.46 -4.00
N ILE A 192 -10.78 14.76 -4.15
CA ILE A 192 -11.51 15.62 -5.06
C ILE A 192 -10.76 15.66 -6.37
N LEU A 193 -11.48 15.44 -7.47
CA LEU A 193 -10.94 15.60 -8.81
C LEU A 193 -11.79 16.54 -9.64
N ARG A 194 -11.15 17.23 -10.57
CA ARG A 194 -11.81 18.11 -11.53
C ARG A 194 -11.90 17.39 -12.88
N PRO A 195 -13.10 17.29 -13.49
CA PRO A 195 -13.26 16.66 -14.79
C PRO A 195 -12.69 17.54 -15.92
N LYS A 196 -12.06 16.90 -16.91
CA LYS A 196 -11.56 17.47 -18.15
C LYS A 196 -12.37 17.03 -19.37
N SER A 197 -13.06 15.90 -19.26
CA SER A 197 -14.04 15.41 -20.23
C SER A 197 -15.35 15.05 -19.52
N PHE A 198 -16.41 14.83 -20.30
CA PHE A 198 -17.76 14.62 -19.76
C PHE A 198 -18.50 13.43 -20.37
N ASP A 199 -17.98 12.88 -21.48
CA ASP A 199 -18.56 11.73 -22.16
C ASP A 199 -18.16 10.44 -21.44
N ILE A 200 -19.13 9.83 -20.79
CA ILE A 200 -18.93 8.61 -20.00
C ILE A 200 -18.80 7.41 -20.95
N GLN A 201 -17.76 6.61 -20.73
CA GLN A 201 -17.53 5.32 -21.38
C GLN A 201 -17.19 4.30 -20.29
N ILE A 202 -18.18 3.49 -19.91
CA ILE A 202 -18.01 2.56 -18.80
C ILE A 202 -17.13 1.36 -19.17
N GLN A 203 -16.40 0.85 -18.19
CA GLN A 203 -15.77 -0.46 -18.29
C GLN A 203 -16.78 -1.55 -17.91
N GLU A 204 -17.17 -2.38 -18.90
CA GLU A 204 -18.31 -3.29 -18.75
C GLU A 204 -18.03 -4.55 -17.88
N LEU A 205 -16.77 -4.78 -17.50
CA LEU A 205 -16.41 -5.92 -16.64
C LEU A 205 -16.91 -5.69 -15.21
N GLU A 206 -16.73 -4.47 -14.69
CA GLU A 206 -16.96 -4.13 -13.29
C GLU A 206 -18.13 -3.17 -13.10
N ILE A 207 -18.40 -2.29 -14.07
CA ILE A 207 -19.41 -1.24 -13.97
C ILE A 207 -20.69 -1.63 -14.73
N GLU A 208 -21.83 -1.56 -14.05
CA GLU A 208 -23.17 -1.75 -14.61
C GLU A 208 -23.67 -0.47 -15.29
N ALA A 209 -23.44 0.68 -14.65
CA ALA A 209 -23.86 1.98 -15.15
C ALA A 209 -23.03 3.11 -14.51
N ALA A 210 -22.89 4.23 -15.21
CA ALA A 210 -22.31 5.46 -14.69
C ALA A 210 -23.09 6.67 -15.20
N MET A 211 -23.20 7.72 -14.39
CA MET A 211 -23.88 8.96 -14.76
C MET A 211 -23.38 10.16 -13.97
N TRP A 212 -23.69 11.36 -14.48
CA TRP A 212 -23.64 12.60 -13.72
C TRP A 212 -24.96 12.74 -12.94
N MET A 213 -24.89 12.60 -11.61
CA MET A 213 -26.05 12.68 -10.71
C MET A 213 -26.07 14.04 -10.00
N PRO A 214 -27.21 14.77 -9.94
CA PRO A 214 -27.30 15.99 -9.16
C PRO A 214 -26.82 15.77 -7.70
N LEU A 215 -26.00 16.69 -7.17
CA LEU A 215 -25.45 16.54 -5.82
C LEU A 215 -26.54 16.33 -4.75
N GLU A 216 -27.64 17.08 -4.84
CA GLU A 216 -28.77 16.97 -3.90
C GLU A 216 -29.49 15.60 -4.00
N GLU A 217 -29.48 14.96 -5.18
CA GLU A 217 -29.95 13.58 -5.33
C GLU A 217 -28.95 12.59 -4.71
N TYR A 218 -27.65 12.78 -4.93
CA TYR A 218 -26.61 11.91 -4.37
C TYR A 218 -26.65 11.88 -2.84
N ILE A 219 -26.71 13.05 -2.20
CA ILE A 219 -26.68 13.13 -0.73
C ILE A 219 -27.91 12.51 -0.09
N THR A 220 -29.08 12.51 -0.76
CA THR A 220 -30.32 11.96 -0.20
C THR A 220 -30.42 10.44 -0.31
N GLN A 221 -29.49 9.79 -1.02
CA GLN A 221 -29.43 8.33 -1.10
C GLN A 221 -29.36 7.69 0.30
N LYS A 222 -30.14 6.61 0.50
CA LYS A 222 -30.24 5.89 1.79
C LYS A 222 -28.87 5.48 2.35
N TYR A 223 -27.96 5.02 1.48
CA TYR A 223 -26.62 4.62 1.90
C TYR A 223 -25.83 5.78 2.51
N VAL A 224 -25.80 6.93 1.83
CA VAL A 224 -25.15 8.16 2.31
C VAL A 224 -25.76 8.58 3.64
N GLN A 225 -27.09 8.57 3.73
CA GLN A 225 -27.83 8.95 4.94
C GLN A 225 -27.71 7.96 6.11
N SER A 226 -27.28 6.73 5.86
CA SER A 226 -27.07 5.70 6.88
C SER A 226 -25.61 5.59 7.35
N ASN A 227 -24.68 6.30 6.71
CA ASN A 227 -23.25 6.17 6.94
C ASN A 227 -22.65 7.52 7.37
N GLU A 228 -22.25 7.64 8.64
CA GLU A 228 -21.73 8.88 9.22
C GLU A 228 -20.51 9.42 8.46
N PHE A 229 -19.61 8.55 8.00
CA PHE A 229 -18.45 8.97 7.22
C PHE A 229 -18.86 9.56 5.86
N MET A 230 -19.88 8.98 5.21
CA MET A 230 -20.39 9.52 3.95
C MET A 230 -21.08 10.87 4.16
N LYS A 231 -21.84 11.04 5.25
CA LYS A 231 -22.43 12.34 5.60
C LYS A 231 -21.35 13.41 5.78
N ASP A 232 -20.35 13.13 6.61
CA ASP A 232 -19.23 14.04 6.88
C ASP A 232 -18.50 14.45 5.58
N ILE A 233 -18.23 13.50 4.69
CA ILE A 233 -17.64 13.79 3.36
C ILE A 233 -18.54 14.71 2.55
N THR A 234 -19.83 14.42 2.46
CA THR A 234 -20.75 15.21 1.62
C THR A 234 -20.98 16.63 2.18
N GLU A 235 -21.00 16.78 3.50
CA GLU A 235 -21.10 18.09 4.17
C GLU A 235 -19.84 18.93 3.92
N LYS A 236 -18.65 18.37 4.16
CA LYS A 236 -17.37 19.04 3.87
C LYS A 236 -17.24 19.43 2.40
N TYR A 237 -17.70 18.56 1.50
CA TYR A 237 -17.67 18.86 0.08
C TYR A 237 -18.63 20.02 -0.27
N LYS A 238 -19.85 20.00 0.27
CA LYS A 238 -20.86 21.06 0.05
C LYS A 238 -20.35 22.43 0.51
N GLU A 239 -19.75 22.50 1.69
CA GLU A 239 -19.13 23.72 2.22
C GLU A 239 -18.06 24.28 1.27
N LYS A 240 -17.18 23.42 0.74
CA LYS A 240 -16.12 23.82 -0.19
C LYS A 240 -16.64 24.33 -1.54
N VAL A 241 -17.71 23.72 -2.05
CA VAL A 241 -18.35 24.14 -3.30
C VAL A 241 -19.03 25.49 -3.12
N ASP A 242 -19.73 25.69 -2.01
CA ASP A 242 -20.43 26.95 -1.73
C ASP A 242 -19.44 28.11 -1.48
N LEU A 243 -18.16 27.81 -1.20
CA LEU A 243 -17.05 28.76 -1.09
C LEU A 243 -16.25 28.98 -2.40
N ASP A 244 -16.64 28.35 -3.51
CA ASP A 244 -15.95 28.41 -4.83
C ASP A 244 -14.46 27.95 -4.82
N GLU A 245 -14.04 27.26 -3.76
CA GLU A 245 -12.64 26.82 -3.59
C GLU A 245 -12.25 25.72 -4.58
N VAL A 246 -13.22 24.92 -5.05
CA VAL A 246 -12.97 23.79 -5.98
C VAL A 246 -12.75 24.25 -7.43
N HIS A 247 -13.29 25.42 -7.80
CA HIS A 247 -13.26 25.95 -9.18
C HIS A 247 -12.15 26.98 -9.43
N THR A 248 -11.52 27.51 -8.37
CA THR A 248 -10.50 28.56 -8.49
C THR A 248 -9.08 27.96 -8.51
N GLU A 249 -8.19 28.51 -9.34
CA GLU A 249 -6.85 27.99 -9.70
C GLU A 249 -5.94 27.62 -8.52
N PHE A 250 -5.46 26.36 -8.47
CA PHE A 250 -4.50 25.87 -7.46
C PHE A 250 -3.06 25.74 -7.98
N SER A 251 -2.50 26.81 -8.52
CA SER A 251 -1.03 26.93 -8.70
C SER A 251 -0.26 27.03 -7.36
N ILE A 252 -0.94 27.03 -6.21
CA ILE A 252 -0.35 27.30 -4.89
C ILE A 252 -0.18 26.03 -4.02
N ILE A 253 -0.89 24.92 -4.29
CA ILE A 253 -0.93 23.76 -3.36
C ILE A 253 0.30 22.84 -3.44
N LYS A 254 1.03 22.79 -4.57
CA LYS A 254 2.30 22.02 -4.64
C LYS A 254 3.33 22.46 -3.58
N LYS A 255 3.26 23.70 -3.07
CA LYS A 255 4.15 24.20 -2.00
C LYS A 255 3.62 24.01 -0.57
N LYS A 256 2.31 23.86 -0.37
CA LYS A 256 1.71 23.77 0.98
C LYS A 256 1.59 22.35 1.52
N PHE A 257 1.55 21.34 0.65
CA PHE A 257 1.43 19.94 1.09
C PHE A 257 2.62 19.49 1.95
N THR A 258 3.82 19.99 1.68
CA THR A 258 5.02 19.72 2.49
C THR A 258 4.99 20.40 3.86
N GLN A 259 4.26 21.51 4.02
CA GLN A 259 4.33 22.33 5.24
C GLN A 259 3.18 22.06 6.21
N ASN A 260 1.95 21.82 5.71
CA ASN A 260 0.78 21.58 6.55
C ASN A 260 0.70 20.13 7.06
N PHE A 261 1.19 19.14 6.30
CA PHE A 261 1.28 17.76 6.79
C PHE A 261 2.20 17.66 8.03
N LEU A 262 3.31 18.43 8.04
CA LEU A 262 4.21 18.52 9.20
C LEU A 262 3.59 19.20 10.42
N LEU A 263 2.66 20.14 10.23
CA LEU A 263 1.98 20.83 11.33
C LEU A 263 0.89 19.95 11.96
N SER A 264 0.10 19.26 11.14
CA SER A 264 -0.95 18.35 11.62
C SER A 264 -0.36 17.10 12.31
N LEU A 265 0.76 16.55 11.81
CA LEU A 265 1.45 15.45 12.51
C LEU A 265 2.04 15.89 13.85
N ARG A 266 2.57 17.13 13.94
CA ARG A 266 3.09 17.68 15.21
C ARG A 266 1.99 17.85 16.26
N ALA A 267 0.80 18.30 15.85
CA ALA A 267 -0.35 18.39 16.74
C ALA A 267 -0.77 17.01 17.27
N LEU A 268 -0.82 15.99 16.40
CA LEU A 268 -1.19 14.62 16.78
C LEU A 268 -0.16 13.94 17.70
N VAL A 269 1.14 14.21 17.49
CA VAL A 269 2.22 13.67 18.34
C VAL A 269 2.30 14.41 19.69
N SER A 270 1.89 15.69 19.75
CA SER A 270 1.85 16.44 21.00
C SER A 270 0.70 16.06 21.94
N SER A 271 -0.38 15.46 21.42
CA SER A 271 -1.52 15.00 22.24
C SER A 271 -1.37 13.55 22.74
N LEU A 272 -0.28 12.86 22.39
CA LEU A 272 0.03 11.49 22.80
C LEU A 272 1.21 11.40 23.78
N LYS A 273 1.53 12.50 24.47
CA LYS A 273 2.47 12.56 25.59
C LYS A 273 1.78 12.96 26.87
#